data_AF-A0A437M133-F1
#
_entry.id   AF-A0A437M133-F1
#
_cell.length_a   1.000
_cell.length_b   1.000
_cell.length_c   1.000
_cell.angle_alpha   90.00
_cell.angle_beta   90.00
_cell.angle_gamma   90.00
#
_symmetry.space_group_name_H-M   'P 1'
#
loop_
_entity.id
_entity.type
_entity.pdbx_description
1 polymer ?
#
loop_
_entity_poly.entity_id
_entity_poly.type
_entity_poly.pdbx_seq_one_letter_code
_entity_poly.pdbx_strand_id
1 'polypeptide(L)'
;MQFLFILILLALGAATFRLRGSQTFERLAGRGATTARIMWATSVAFAAVPLAGIPLIFAPQLALALYVGALAPWWGSLDMGRQHGTLWGDIAWHTLRGFIWTGPAALLFVLTGTGDGTWLLLVGGTCGVIYAICWQITDRYPVESAECVFGAAIAGGIAAA
;
A
#
# COMPACT_ATOMS: atom_id res chain seq x y z
N MET A 1 20.54 -13.32 -6.30
CA MET A 1 20.43 -12.27 -5.26
C MET A 1 19.21 -11.37 -5.47
N GLN A 2 18.94 -10.84 -6.67
CA GLN A 2 17.81 -9.94 -6.93
C GLN A 2 16.44 -10.50 -6.51
N PHE A 3 16.17 -11.79 -6.78
CA PHE A 3 14.94 -12.46 -6.36
C PHE A 3 14.70 -12.40 -4.83
N LEU A 4 15.74 -12.61 -4.02
CA LEU A 4 15.63 -12.54 -2.57
C LEU A 4 15.29 -11.12 -2.09
N PHE A 5 15.90 -10.10 -2.70
CA PHE A 5 15.58 -8.70 -2.38
C PHE A 5 14.13 -8.36 -2.74
N ILE A 6 13.61 -8.86 -3.86
CA ILE A 6 12.20 -8.70 -4.23
C ILE A 6 11.30 -9.36 -3.16
N LEU A 7 11.59 -10.60 -2.75
CA LEU A 7 10.81 -11.26 -1.70
C LEU A 7 10.83 -10.49 -0.37
N ILE A 8 11.99 -9.97 0.04
CA ILE A 8 12.13 -9.13 1.23
C ILE A 8 11.30 -7.86 1.09
N LEU A 9 11.35 -7.19 -0.06
CA LEU A 9 10.58 -5.98 -0.32
C LEU A 9 9.07 -6.24 -0.25
N LEU A 10 8.59 -7.33 -0.87
CA LEU A 10 7.18 -7.73 -0.81
C LEU A 10 6.74 -8.01 0.62
N ALA A 11 7.55 -8.75 1.39
CA ALA A 11 7.28 -9.05 2.80
C ALA A 11 7.27 -7.78 3.66
N LEU A 12 8.20 -6.86 3.42
CA LEU A 12 8.27 -5.57 4.10
C LEU A 12 7.04 -4.72 3.78
N GLY A 13 6.65 -4.65 2.50
CA GLY A 13 5.43 -3.99 2.04
C GLY A 13 4.20 -4.54 2.73
N ALA A 14 4.02 -5.87 2.75
CA ALA A 14 2.91 -6.52 3.43
C ALA A 14 2.85 -6.18 4.93
N ALA A 15 3.95 -6.43 5.64
CA ALA A 15 3.99 -6.27 7.09
C ALA A 15 3.78 -4.81 7.51
N THR A 16 4.50 -3.88 6.88
CA THR A 16 4.45 -2.47 7.30
C THR A 16 3.16 -1.77 6.86
N PHE A 17 2.60 -2.13 5.71
CA PHE A 17 1.31 -1.58 5.26
C PHE A 17 0.18 -1.95 6.23
N ARG A 18 0.15 -3.20 6.68
CA ARG A 18 -0.77 -3.70 7.69
C ARG A 18 -0.61 -2.98 9.03
N LEU A 19 0.63 -2.76 9.46
CA LEU A 19 0.92 -2.11 10.74
C LEU A 19 0.45 -0.65 10.77
N ARG A 20 0.40 0.03 9.61
CA ARG A 20 0.13 1.48 9.53
C ARG A 20 -1.21 1.93 10.12
N GLY A 21 -2.20 1.04 10.14
CA GLY A 21 -3.54 1.28 10.69
C GLY A 21 -3.88 0.36 11.87
N SER A 22 -2.91 -0.41 12.37
CA SER A 22 -3.15 -1.42 13.40
C SER A 22 -3.13 -0.84 14.81
N GLN A 23 -4.06 -1.27 15.66
CA GLN A 23 -3.97 -1.03 17.11
C GLN A 23 -2.76 -1.72 17.73
N THR A 24 -2.27 -2.80 17.10
CA THR A 24 -1.07 -3.53 17.54
C THR A 24 0.15 -2.62 17.57
N PHE A 25 0.31 -1.77 16.54
CA PHE A 25 1.41 -0.81 16.49
C PHE A 25 1.34 0.17 17.66
N GLU A 26 0.16 0.71 17.94
CA GLU A 26 -0.04 1.65 19.04
C GLU A 26 0.28 1.02 20.40
N ARG A 27 -0.14 -0.22 20.63
CA ARG A 27 0.15 -0.97 21.86
C ARG A 27 1.64 -1.28 22.04
N LEU A 28 2.35 -1.59 20.96
CA LEU A 28 3.77 -1.96 21.02
C LEU A 28 4.71 -0.76 21.07
N ALA A 29 4.43 0.28 20.30
CA ALA A 29 5.31 1.43 20.15
C ALA A 29 4.92 2.62 21.05
N GLY A 30 3.72 2.62 21.64
CA GLY A 30 3.16 3.77 22.35
C GLY A 30 2.90 4.98 21.44
N ARG A 31 2.78 4.76 20.12
CA ARG A 31 2.68 5.81 19.10
C ARG A 31 1.49 5.57 18.19
N GLY A 32 0.83 6.66 17.76
CA GLY A 32 -0.37 6.57 16.93
C GLY A 32 -0.13 6.28 15.44
N ALA A 33 -1.24 6.21 14.69
CA ALA A 33 -1.27 5.86 13.26
C ALA A 33 -0.35 6.70 12.37
N THR A 34 -0.11 7.97 12.71
CA THR A 34 0.84 8.84 11.99
C THR A 34 2.25 8.25 11.96
N THR A 35 2.75 7.76 13.10
CA THR A 35 4.10 7.17 13.14
C THR A 35 4.14 5.88 12.32
N ALA A 36 3.08 5.08 12.41
CA ALA A 36 2.98 3.82 11.69
C ALA A 36 2.98 4.03 10.16
N ARG A 37 2.27 5.06 9.68
CA ARG A 37 2.26 5.50 8.28
C ARG A 37 3.66 5.96 7.82
N ILE A 38 4.37 6.73 8.66
CA ILE A 38 5.75 7.16 8.36
C ILE A 38 6.65 5.93 8.24
N MET A 39 6.60 5.01 9.20
CA MET A 39 7.42 3.80 9.18
C MET A 39 7.17 2.94 7.94
N TRP A 40 5.92 2.74 7.54
CA TRP A 40 5.59 2.06 6.30
C TRP A 40 6.19 2.77 5.09
N ALA A 41 5.92 4.07 4.96
CA ALA A 41 6.33 4.84 3.80
C ALA A 41 7.86 4.89 3.64
N THR A 42 8.60 5.10 4.72
CA THR A 42 10.07 5.12 4.70
C THR A 42 10.65 3.73 4.45
N SER A 43 10.15 2.70 5.13
CA SER A 43 10.67 1.34 4.98
C SER A 43 10.52 0.85 3.54
N VAL A 44 9.34 1.03 2.95
CA VAL A 44 9.08 0.63 1.56
C VAL A 44 9.89 1.47 0.58
N ALA A 45 9.93 2.80 0.73
CA ALA A 45 10.66 3.66 -0.20
C ALA A 45 12.16 3.34 -0.24
N PHE A 46 12.82 3.26 0.91
CA PHE A 46 14.27 3.01 0.97
C PHE A 46 14.64 1.58 0.54
N ALA A 47 13.75 0.60 0.77
CA ALA A 47 13.98 -0.77 0.31
C ALA A 47 13.72 -0.95 -1.20
N ALA A 48 12.76 -0.21 -1.77
CA ALA A 48 12.36 -0.36 -3.17
C ALA A 48 13.26 0.41 -4.15
N VAL A 49 13.79 1.57 -3.75
CA VAL A 49 14.59 2.45 -4.61
C VAL A 49 15.79 1.74 -5.28
N PRO A 50 16.60 0.93 -4.57
CA PRO A 50 17.69 0.16 -5.19
C PRO A 50 17.22 -0.86 -6.23
N LEU A 51 15.97 -1.36 -6.12
CA LEU A 51 15.40 -2.35 -7.02
C LEU A 51 14.73 -1.73 -8.24
N ALA A 52 14.14 -0.55 -8.06
CA ALA A 52 13.49 0.23 -9.13
C ALA A 52 14.49 0.98 -10.03
N GLY A 53 15.80 0.88 -9.77
CA GLY A 53 16.82 1.63 -10.51
C GLY A 53 16.77 3.15 -10.28
N ILE A 54 16.06 3.57 -9.23
CA ILE A 54 15.89 4.98 -8.88
C ILE A 54 17.13 5.45 -8.08
N PRO A 55 17.66 6.65 -8.34
CA PRO A 55 18.70 7.22 -7.50
C PRO A 55 18.26 7.38 -6.04
N LEU A 56 19.12 6.98 -5.09
CA LEU A 56 18.81 7.01 -3.64
C LEU A 56 18.33 8.39 -3.13
N ILE A 57 18.76 9.47 -3.79
CA ILE A 57 18.34 10.84 -3.50
C ILE A 57 16.82 11.07 -3.62
N PHE A 58 16.10 10.20 -4.35
CA PHE A 58 14.65 10.26 -4.51
C PHE A 58 13.87 9.43 -3.48
N ALA A 59 14.56 8.65 -2.63
CA ALA A 59 13.89 7.85 -1.59
C ALA A 59 13.06 8.70 -0.60
N PRO A 60 13.51 9.89 -0.14
CA PRO A 60 12.69 10.76 0.70
C PRO A 60 11.40 11.25 0.02
N GLN A 61 11.46 11.57 -1.27
CA GLN A 61 10.33 12.05 -2.07
C GLN A 61 9.33 10.92 -2.26
N LEU A 62 9.82 9.69 -2.51
CA LEU A 62 8.96 8.50 -2.60
C LEU A 62 8.30 8.20 -1.25
N ALA A 63 9.04 8.29 -0.15
CA ALA A 63 8.47 8.14 1.20
C ALA A 63 7.40 9.20 1.47
N LEU A 64 7.63 10.45 1.10
CA LEU A 64 6.64 11.51 1.25
C LEU A 64 5.39 11.23 0.40
N ALA A 65 5.55 10.81 -0.86
CA ALA A 65 4.45 10.48 -1.75
C ALA A 65 3.59 9.33 -1.19
N LEU A 66 4.22 8.23 -0.75
CA LEU A 66 3.53 7.13 -0.09
C LEU A 66 2.80 7.60 1.17
N TYR A 67 3.46 8.39 2.02
CA TYR A 67 2.86 8.94 3.23
C TYR A 67 1.62 9.80 2.92
N VAL A 68 1.69 10.67 1.91
CA VAL A 68 0.56 11.50 1.44
C VAL A 68 -0.60 10.62 1.01
N GLY A 69 -0.34 9.57 0.23
CA GLY A 69 -1.38 8.61 -0.16
C GLY A 69 -2.04 7.95 1.06
N ALA A 70 -1.27 7.69 2.12
CA ALA A 70 -1.78 7.14 3.36
C ALA A 70 -2.47 8.15 4.30
N LEU A 71 -2.42 9.46 4.05
CA LEU A 71 -3.01 10.48 4.94
C LEU A 71 -4.53 10.51 4.91
N ALA A 72 -5.13 10.23 3.76
CA ALA A 72 -6.57 10.40 3.53
C ALA A 72 -7.39 9.72 4.66
N PRO A 73 -8.41 10.42 5.21
CA PRO A 73 -9.20 9.89 6.32
C PRO A 73 -9.93 8.62 5.86
N TRP A 74 -9.76 7.59 6.66
CA TRP A 74 -10.26 6.25 6.46
C TRP A 74 -11.65 6.13 7.06
N TRP A 75 -12.62 6.07 6.16
CA TRP A 75 -13.91 5.44 6.36
C TRP A 75 -13.58 3.99 6.73
N GLY A 76 -14.11 3.51 7.86
CA GLY A 76 -13.69 2.26 8.50
C GLY A 76 -13.55 1.08 7.55
N SER A 77 -12.78 0.06 7.94
CA SER A 77 -12.71 -1.26 7.30
C SER A 77 -14.03 -1.59 6.61
N LEU A 78 -14.11 -1.45 5.28
CA LEU A 78 -15.37 -1.65 4.59
C LEU A 78 -15.73 -3.12 4.71
N ASP A 79 -16.74 -3.40 5.53
CA ASP A 79 -17.33 -4.72 5.62
C ASP A 79 -18.02 -4.97 4.28
N MET A 80 -17.38 -5.80 3.44
CA MET A 80 -17.77 -5.98 2.04
C MET A 80 -19.19 -6.54 1.95
N GLY A 81 -20.04 -5.84 1.20
CA GLY A 81 -21.46 -6.14 1.03
C GLY A 81 -22.35 -5.64 2.17
N ARG A 82 -21.82 -5.03 3.23
CA ARG A 82 -22.60 -4.60 4.41
C ARG A 82 -22.56 -3.09 4.67
N GLN A 83 -21.49 -2.41 4.27
CA GLN A 83 -21.28 -1.01 4.66
C GLN A 83 -21.84 0.00 3.64
N HIS A 84 -21.70 -0.25 2.34
CA HIS A 84 -22.29 0.59 1.28
C HIS A 84 -23.48 -0.06 0.57
N GLY A 85 -24.10 -1.06 1.20
CA GLY A 85 -25.35 -1.69 0.75
C GLY A 85 -25.20 -2.66 -0.43
N THR A 86 -24.07 -2.65 -1.17
CA THR A 86 -23.77 -3.62 -2.22
C THR A 86 -22.27 -3.94 -2.28
N LEU A 87 -21.93 -5.19 -2.61
CA LEU A 87 -20.55 -5.64 -2.83
C LEU A 87 -19.82 -4.76 -3.86
N TRP A 88 -20.50 -4.39 -4.95
CA TRP A 88 -19.92 -3.56 -6.01
C TRP A 88 -19.64 -2.13 -5.56
N GLY A 89 -20.48 -1.57 -4.69
CA GLY A 89 -20.24 -0.27 -4.06
C GLY A 89 -18.96 -0.30 -3.21
N ASP A 90 -18.79 -1.33 -2.39
CA ASP A 90 -17.60 -1.47 -1.54
C ASP A 90 -16.33 -1.73 -2.38
N ILE A 91 -16.41 -2.54 -3.45
CA ILE A 91 -15.31 -2.72 -4.42
C ILE A 91 -14.89 -1.38 -5.03
N ALA A 92 -15.84 -0.57 -5.50
CA ALA A 92 -15.54 0.72 -6.11
C ALA A 92 -14.85 1.67 -5.12
N TRP A 93 -15.32 1.72 -3.87
CA TRP A 93 -14.69 2.50 -2.81
C TRP A 93 -13.27 2.03 -2.48
N HIS A 94 -13.04 0.72 -2.43
CA HIS A 94 -11.71 0.17 -2.24
C HIS A 94 -10.79 0.46 -3.43
N THR A 95 -11.28 0.37 -4.66
CA THR A 95 -10.49 0.74 -5.85
C THR A 95 -10.11 2.22 -5.84
N LEU A 96 -11.04 3.12 -5.49
CA LEU A 96 -10.72 4.54 -5.30
C LEU A 96 -9.64 4.74 -4.21
N ARG A 97 -9.76 4.03 -3.09
CA ARG A 97 -8.76 4.02 -2.01
C ARG A 97 -7.39 3.53 -2.52
N GLY A 98 -7.39 2.50 -3.36
CA GLY A 98 -6.20 2.00 -4.04
C GLY A 98 -5.50 3.09 -4.84
N PHE A 99 -6.23 3.83 -5.67
CA PHE A 99 -5.68 4.97 -6.41
C PHE A 99 -5.18 6.10 -5.50
N ILE A 100 -5.83 6.38 -4.38
CA ILE A 100 -5.35 7.38 -3.42
C ILE A 100 -4.01 6.93 -2.80
N TRP A 101 -3.88 5.63 -2.49
CA TRP A 101 -2.65 5.10 -1.91
C TRP A 101 -1.46 5.05 -2.87
N THR A 102 -1.70 4.76 -4.15
CA THR A 102 -0.63 4.60 -5.14
C THR A 102 -0.42 5.83 -6.02
N GLY A 103 -1.44 6.69 -6.17
CA GLY A 103 -1.46 7.82 -7.08
C GLY A 103 -0.36 8.85 -6.85
N PRO A 104 -0.12 9.33 -5.61
CA PRO A 104 0.97 10.27 -5.36
C PRO A 104 2.35 9.69 -5.72
N ALA A 105 2.57 8.40 -5.46
CA ALA A 105 3.81 7.72 -5.84
C ALA A 105 3.89 7.56 -7.37
N ALA A 106 2.81 7.16 -8.04
CA ALA A 106 2.76 7.07 -9.50
C ALA A 106 3.08 8.42 -10.16
N LEU A 107 2.49 9.50 -9.64
CA LEU A 107 2.76 10.86 -10.10
C LEU A 107 4.23 11.25 -9.90
N LEU A 108 4.84 10.88 -8.77
CA LEU A 108 6.26 11.15 -8.54
C LEU A 108 7.13 10.53 -9.63
N PHE A 109 6.90 9.27 -10.02
CA PHE A 109 7.67 8.60 -11.07
C PHE A 109 7.61 9.35 -12.41
N VAL A 110 6.42 9.84 -12.77
CA VAL A 110 6.21 10.68 -13.96
C VAL A 110 6.97 12.00 -13.84
N LEU A 111 6.87 12.68 -12.69
CA LEU A 111 7.50 13.99 -12.48
C LEU A 111 9.04 13.92 -12.41
N THR A 112 9.60 12.81 -11.92
CA THR A 112 11.05 12.60 -11.85
C THR A 112 11.63 11.98 -13.11
N GLY A 113 10.78 11.57 -14.06
CA GLY A 113 11.20 10.87 -15.29
C GLY A 113 11.81 9.49 -15.02
N THR A 114 11.53 8.90 -13.85
CA THR A 114 12.08 7.60 -13.44
C THR A 114 11.16 6.43 -13.82
N GLY A 115 9.96 6.71 -14.31
CA GLY A 115 9.00 5.73 -14.82
C GLY A 115 7.68 6.39 -15.21
N ASP A 116 6.75 5.62 -15.76
CA ASP A 116 5.44 6.14 -16.19
C ASP A 116 4.34 6.03 -15.12
N GLY A 117 4.64 5.38 -13.98
CA GLY A 117 3.71 5.16 -12.88
C GLY A 117 2.60 4.14 -13.16
N THR A 118 2.59 3.49 -14.34
CA THR A 118 1.51 2.60 -14.79
C THR A 118 1.30 1.43 -13.83
N TRP A 119 2.37 0.78 -13.38
CA TRP A 119 2.28 -0.36 -12.45
C TRP A 119 1.63 0.00 -11.11
N LEU A 120 1.94 1.19 -10.59
CA LEU A 120 1.34 1.69 -9.36
C LEU A 120 -0.15 1.98 -9.52
N LEU A 121 -0.57 2.52 -10.66
CA LEU A 121 -1.99 2.74 -10.96
C LEU A 121 -2.73 1.42 -11.16
N LEU A 122 -2.14 0.44 -11.85
CA LEU A 122 -2.71 -0.90 -11.99
C LEU A 122 -2.88 -1.56 -10.61
N VAL A 123 -1.86 -1.50 -9.76
CA VAL A 123 -1.96 -1.97 -8.37
C VAL A 123 -3.10 -1.25 -7.66
N GLY A 124 -3.18 0.08 -7.72
CA GLY A 124 -4.28 0.85 -7.13
C GLY A 124 -5.66 0.36 -7.60
N GLY A 125 -5.82 0.12 -8.90
CA GLY A 125 -7.04 -0.41 -9.51
C GLY A 125 -7.48 -1.77 -8.93
N THR A 126 -6.52 -2.63 -8.59
CA THR A 126 -6.77 -3.99 -8.05
C THR A 126 -7.18 -4.01 -6.58
N CYS A 127 -7.11 -2.90 -5.84
CA CYS A 127 -7.42 -2.86 -4.41
C CYS A 127 -8.81 -3.46 -4.09
N GLY A 128 -9.87 -3.02 -4.77
CA GLY A 128 -11.22 -3.56 -4.55
C GLY A 128 -11.32 -5.07 -4.78
N VAL A 129 -10.64 -5.58 -5.80
CA VAL A 129 -10.60 -7.02 -6.12
C VAL A 129 -9.83 -7.81 -5.05
N ILE A 130 -8.69 -7.31 -4.60
CA ILE A 130 -7.88 -7.95 -3.54
C ILE A 130 -8.70 -8.05 -2.25
N TYR A 131 -9.38 -6.97 -1.86
CA TYR A 131 -10.25 -6.99 -0.69
C TYR A 131 -11.42 -7.97 -0.89
N ALA A 132 -12.06 -7.98 -2.05
CA ALA A 132 -13.18 -8.89 -2.33
C ALA A 132 -12.76 -10.36 -2.24
N ILE A 133 -11.62 -10.70 -2.84
CA ILE A 133 -11.06 -12.06 -2.78
C ILE A 133 -10.75 -12.41 -1.33
N CYS A 134 -9.99 -11.60 -0.60
CA CYS A 134 -9.63 -11.89 0.79
C CYS A 134 -10.86 -12.08 1.70
N TRP A 135 -11.94 -11.32 1.47
CA TRP A 135 -13.23 -11.51 2.14
C TRP A 135 -13.95 -12.82 1.82
N GLN A 136 -13.64 -13.47 0.69
CA GLN A 136 -14.22 -14.76 0.31
C GLN A 136 -13.40 -15.97 0.79
N ILE A 137 -12.09 -15.83 0.94
CA ILE A 137 -11.18 -16.95 1.32
C ILE A 137 -10.90 -17.06 2.82
N THR A 138 -11.19 -16.03 3.62
CA THR A 138 -10.98 -16.08 5.07
C THR A 138 -12.08 -15.39 5.85
N ASP A 139 -12.70 -16.12 6.77
CA ASP A 139 -13.74 -15.59 7.66
C ASP A 139 -13.15 -14.88 8.89
N ARG A 140 -11.86 -15.09 9.18
CA ARG A 140 -11.27 -14.71 10.47
C ARG A 140 -10.58 -13.35 10.44
N TYR A 141 -9.88 -13.03 9.36
CA TYR A 141 -9.07 -11.80 9.21
C TYR A 141 -9.02 -11.26 7.77
N PRO A 142 -10.17 -11.06 7.10
CA PRO A 142 -10.21 -10.72 5.67
C PRO A 142 -9.54 -9.38 5.35
N VAL A 143 -9.71 -8.40 6.24
CA VAL A 143 -9.15 -7.06 6.07
C VAL A 143 -7.64 -7.09 6.22
N GLU A 144 -7.13 -7.81 7.21
CA GLU A 144 -5.69 -7.93 7.46
C GLU A 144 -4.99 -8.66 6.33
N SER A 145 -5.58 -9.75 5.83
CA SER A 145 -5.08 -10.47 4.67
C SER A 145 -5.03 -9.56 3.44
N ALA A 146 -6.10 -8.80 3.18
CA ALA A 146 -6.15 -7.85 2.07
C ALA A 146 -5.08 -6.76 2.20
N GLU A 147 -4.90 -6.19 3.39
CA GLU A 147 -3.87 -5.18 3.66
C GLU A 147 -2.46 -5.73 3.41
N CYS A 148 -2.17 -6.95 3.86
CA CYS A 148 -0.87 -7.59 3.58
C CYS A 148 -0.65 -7.80 2.08
N VAL A 149 -1.62 -8.38 1.37
CA VAL A 149 -1.51 -8.64 -0.08
C VAL A 149 -1.36 -7.34 -0.85
N PHE A 150 -2.16 -6.33 -0.54
CA PHE A 150 -2.11 -5.05 -1.22
C PHE A 150 -0.83 -4.26 -0.89
N GLY A 151 -0.34 -4.33 0.36
CA GLY A 151 0.95 -3.76 0.75
C GLY A 151 2.13 -4.36 -0.01
N ALA A 152 2.13 -5.69 -0.20
CA ALA A 152 3.10 -6.36 -1.07
C ALA A 152 2.97 -5.90 -2.53
N ALA A 153 1.74 -5.80 -3.04
CA ALA A 153 1.48 -5.35 -4.42
C ALA A 153 2.00 -3.93 -4.67
N ILE A 154 1.82 -3.00 -3.73
CA ILE A 154 2.41 -1.65 -3.83
C ILE A 154 3.93 -1.75 -3.95
N ALA A 155 4.57 -2.48 -3.03
CA ALA A 155 6.03 -2.57 -3.01
C ALA A 155 6.58 -3.22 -4.30
N GLY A 156 5.91 -4.25 -4.81
CA GLY A 156 6.22 -4.85 -6.11
C GLY A 156 5.98 -3.89 -7.29
N GLY A 157 4.91 -3.11 -7.25
CA GLY A 157 4.60 -2.09 -8.25
C GLY A 157 5.65 -0.99 -8.32
N ILE A 158 6.22 -0.58 -7.17
CA ILE A 158 7.35 0.36 -7.13
C ILE A 158 8.60 -0.26 -7.76
N ALA A 159 8.91 -1.52 -7.46
CA ALA A 159 10.08 -2.19 -8.01
C ALA A 159 9.97 -2.49 -9.52
N ALA A 160 8.76 -2.46 -10.08
CA ALA A 160 8.49 -2.70 -11.50
C ALA A 160 8.28 -1.41 -12.33
N ALA A 161 8.09 -0.27 -11.65
CA ALA A 161 7.87 1.05 -12.26
C ALA A 161 9.19 1.71 -12.67
#